data_AF-A0A2J8R652-F1
#
_entry.id   AF-A0A2J8R652-F1
#
_cell.length_a   1.000
_cell.length_b   1.000
_cell.length_c   1.000
_cell.angle_alpha   90.00
_cell.angle_beta   90.00
_cell.angle_gamma   90.00
#
_symmetry.space_group_name_H-M   'P 1'
#
loop_
_entity.id
_entity.type
_entity.pdbx_description
1 polymer ?
#
loop_
_entity_poly.entity_id
_entity_poly.type
_entity_poly.pdbx_seq_one_letter_code
_entity_poly.pdbx_strand_id
1 'polypeptide(L)'
;MHSTTPISSLFSFTSPAVKRLLGWKQGDEEEKWAEKAVDSLVKKLKKKKGAMDELEKALSCPGQPSKCVTIPRSLDGRLQVSHRKGLPHVIYCRVWRWPDLQSHHELKPLECCEFPFGSKQKEVCINPYHYRRVETPGVHLYYVGGEVYAECVSDSSIFVQSRNCNYQHGFHPATVCKIPSGCSLKVFNNQLFAQLLAQSVHHGFEVVYELTKMCTIRMS
;
A
#
# COMPACT_ATOMS: atom_id res chain seq x y z
N MET A 1 8.64 -23.27 49.33
CA MET A 1 7.92 -22.81 48.12
C MET A 1 7.95 -21.29 48.11
N HIS A 2 8.96 -20.69 47.48
CA HIS A 2 8.98 -19.25 47.21
C HIS A 2 9.28 -19.09 45.71
N SER A 3 8.22 -18.86 44.94
CA SER A 3 8.33 -18.51 43.53
C SER A 3 8.50 -17.00 43.44
N THR A 4 9.72 -16.55 43.24
CA THR A 4 10.04 -15.19 42.81
C THR A 4 9.67 -15.06 41.34
N THR A 5 8.54 -14.42 41.05
CA THR A 5 8.21 -13.94 39.71
C THR A 5 9.10 -12.72 39.40
N PRO A 6 9.85 -12.70 38.28
CA PRO A 6 10.60 -11.52 37.90
C PRO A 6 9.62 -10.45 37.39
N ILE A 7 9.63 -9.28 38.04
CA ILE A 7 9.02 -8.05 37.52
C ILE A 7 9.90 -7.58 36.35
N SER A 8 9.58 -8.02 35.14
CA SER A 8 10.19 -7.49 33.92
C SER A 8 9.10 -7.19 32.90
N SER A 9 8.54 -5.97 32.93
CA SER A 9 7.94 -5.26 31.77
C SER A 9 6.94 -4.15 32.18
N LEU A 10 7.35 -3.16 32.98
CA LEU A 10 6.46 -2.00 33.29
C LEU A 10 6.90 -0.64 32.73
N PHE A 11 8.07 -0.56 32.08
CA PHE A 11 8.45 0.67 31.37
C PHE A 11 9.16 0.33 30.06
N SER A 12 8.44 0.37 28.94
CA SER A 12 9.06 0.55 27.64
C SER A 12 9.67 1.95 27.60
N PHE A 13 10.97 2.05 27.90
CA PHE A 13 11.67 3.33 27.92
C PHE A 13 11.89 3.80 26.47
N THR A 14 10.86 4.44 25.90
CA THR A 14 11.00 5.15 24.63
C THR A 14 11.93 6.34 24.81
N SER A 15 12.93 6.47 23.93
CA SER A 15 13.85 7.59 24.03
C SER A 15 13.09 8.93 23.88
N PRO A 16 13.51 10.02 24.55
CA PRO A 16 12.82 11.31 24.46
C PRO A 16 12.63 11.80 23.02
N ALA A 17 13.58 11.53 22.13
CA ALA A 17 13.49 11.84 20.71
C ALA A 17 12.37 11.07 20.00
N VAL A 18 12.18 9.79 20.34
CA VAL A 18 11.09 8.97 19.79
C VAL A 18 9.74 9.49 20.27
N LYS A 19 9.60 9.78 21.57
CA LYS A 19 8.37 10.39 22.13
C LYS A 19 8.02 11.70 21.45
N ARG A 20 9.03 12.56 21.24
CA ARG A 20 8.85 13.82 20.52
C ARG A 20 8.36 13.55 19.10
N LEU A 21 9.07 12.78 18.28
CA LEU A 21 8.62 12.52 16.89
C LEU A 21 7.26 11.81 16.78
N LEU A 22 6.87 11.00 17.78
CA LEU A 22 5.55 10.36 17.81
C LEU A 22 4.41 11.34 18.12
N GLY A 23 4.66 12.50 18.73
CA GLY A 23 3.63 13.53 18.93
C GLY A 23 3.06 14.13 17.63
N TRP A 24 3.69 13.85 16.48
CA TRP A 24 3.30 14.30 15.14
C TRP A 24 2.69 13.15 14.33
N LYS A 25 2.64 11.94 14.90
CA LYS A 25 2.03 10.77 14.26
C LYS A 25 0.58 11.06 13.93
N GLN A 26 0.12 10.54 12.80
CA GLN A 26 -1.27 10.59 12.37
C GLN A 26 -1.96 9.23 12.64
N GLY A 27 -3.23 9.30 13.04
CA GLY A 27 -4.08 8.15 13.36
C GLY A 27 -3.66 7.37 14.61
N ASP A 28 -4.52 6.47 15.08
CA ASP A 28 -4.28 5.69 16.31
C ASP A 28 -3.95 4.22 16.03
N GLU A 29 -4.23 3.75 14.81
CA GLU A 29 -3.93 2.39 14.42
C GLU A 29 -2.41 2.13 14.39
N GLU A 30 -2.03 0.90 14.77
CA GLU A 30 -0.67 0.37 14.76
C GLU A 30 0.39 1.16 15.57
N GLU A 31 -0.01 1.84 16.65
CA GLU A 31 0.88 2.66 17.49
C GLU A 31 2.20 1.98 17.87
N LYS A 32 2.14 0.75 18.39
CA LYS A 32 3.33 -0.04 18.78
C LYS A 32 4.28 -0.31 17.61
N TRP A 33 3.76 -0.44 16.39
CA TRP A 33 4.61 -0.64 15.22
C TRP A 33 5.23 0.67 14.75
N ALA A 34 4.47 1.76 14.76
CA ALA A 34 4.97 3.10 14.45
C ALA A 34 6.10 3.52 15.41
N GLU A 35 5.97 3.23 16.71
CA GLU A 35 7.02 3.46 17.70
C GLU A 35 8.33 2.76 17.32
N LYS A 36 8.27 1.48 16.94
CA LYS A 36 9.45 0.71 16.48
C LYS A 36 10.04 1.26 15.19
N ALA A 37 9.20 1.76 14.27
CA ALA A 37 9.66 2.38 13.03
C ALA A 37 10.41 3.69 13.30
N VAL A 38 9.84 4.56 14.15
CA VAL A 38 10.46 5.83 14.54
C VAL A 38 11.74 5.58 15.35
N ASP A 39 11.77 4.62 16.27
CA ASP A 39 12.98 4.25 17.00
C ASP A 39 14.11 3.76 16.05
N SER A 40 13.78 2.92 15.08
CA SER A 40 14.71 2.47 14.04
C SER A 40 15.25 3.65 13.21
N LEU A 41 14.41 4.64 12.89
CA LEU A 41 14.84 5.85 12.20
C LEU A 41 15.78 6.71 13.05
N VAL A 42 15.40 6.99 14.29
CA VAL A 42 16.17 7.83 15.22
C VAL A 42 17.58 7.27 15.39
N LYS A 43 17.73 5.95 15.52
CA LYS A 43 19.04 5.27 15.59
C LYS A 43 19.90 5.49 14.34
N LYS A 44 19.29 5.60 13.15
CA LYS A 44 19.99 5.89 11.89
C LYS A 44 20.35 7.37 11.78
N LEU A 45 19.42 8.27 12.10
CA LEU A 45 19.64 9.72 11.99
C LEU A 45 20.64 10.25 13.00
N LYS A 46 20.73 9.67 14.21
CA LYS A 46 21.77 10.01 15.20
C LYS A 46 23.21 9.82 14.69
N LYS A 47 23.42 9.02 13.63
CA LYS A 47 24.74 8.84 12.99
C LYS A 47 25.09 9.97 12.02
N LYS A 48 24.14 10.85 11.69
CA LYS A 48 24.30 11.96 10.75
C LYS A 48 24.07 13.28 11.49
N LYS A 49 25.10 14.11 11.59
CA LYS A 49 25.03 15.43 12.27
C LYS A 49 23.93 16.29 11.64
N GLY A 50 23.02 16.83 12.45
CA GLY A 50 21.93 17.72 12.03
C GLY A 50 20.71 17.04 11.40
N ALA A 51 20.74 15.74 11.11
CA ALA A 51 19.64 15.07 10.43
C ALA A 51 18.38 14.94 11.30
N MET A 52 18.55 14.81 12.62
CA MET A 52 17.44 14.83 13.58
C MET A 52 16.77 16.20 13.64
N ASP A 53 17.56 17.28 13.69
CA ASP A 53 17.06 18.65 13.80
C ASP A 53 16.28 19.06 12.54
N GLU A 54 16.77 18.69 11.35
CA GLU A 54 16.07 18.92 10.09
C GLU A 54 14.74 18.15 10.01
N LEU A 55 14.67 16.92 10.54
CA LEU A 55 13.41 16.17 10.60
C LEU A 55 12.41 16.84 11.56
N GLU A 56 12.86 17.22 12.75
CA GLU A 56 12.01 17.90 13.73
C GLU A 56 11.49 19.23 13.18
N LYS A 57 12.34 20.01 12.50
CA LYS A 57 11.96 21.25 11.81
C LYS A 57 10.90 21.00 10.73
N ALA A 58 11.09 19.98 9.88
CA ALA A 58 10.15 19.65 8.83
C ALA A 58 8.77 19.27 9.39
N LEU A 59 8.74 18.53 10.50
CA LEU A 59 7.50 18.10 11.16
C LEU A 59 6.82 19.24 11.93
N SER A 60 7.57 20.12 12.60
CA SER A 60 7.01 21.21 13.41
C SER A 60 6.48 22.40 12.60
N CYS A 61 7.03 22.65 11.41
CA CYS A 61 6.62 23.75 10.54
C CYS A 61 6.16 23.26 9.15
N PRO A 62 5.01 22.56 9.05
CA PRO A 62 4.47 22.15 7.75
C PRO A 62 4.30 23.36 6.82
N GLY A 63 4.74 23.23 5.57
CA GLY A 63 4.65 24.30 4.56
C GLY A 63 5.88 25.21 4.48
N GLN A 64 6.81 25.16 5.44
CA GLN A 64 8.11 25.81 5.29
C GLN A 64 9.11 24.91 4.54
N PRO A 65 9.99 25.49 3.69
CA PRO A 65 11.08 24.73 3.09
C PRO A 65 11.98 24.07 4.14
N SER A 66 12.31 22.80 3.91
CA SER A 66 13.16 21.98 4.77
C SER A 66 14.11 21.14 3.92
N LYS A 67 15.25 20.72 4.48
CA LYS A 67 16.24 19.93 3.73
C LYS A 67 15.83 18.46 3.64
N CYS A 68 16.50 17.72 2.76
CA CYS A 68 16.32 16.27 2.69
C CYS A 68 16.81 15.62 3.99
N VAL A 69 15.99 14.72 4.54
CA VAL A 69 16.39 13.84 5.64
C VAL A 69 16.57 12.45 5.04
N THR A 70 17.80 11.97 4.94
CA THR A 70 18.12 10.76 4.16
C THR A 70 18.56 9.58 5.01
N ILE A 71 18.28 8.37 4.53
CA ILE A 71 18.83 7.12 5.06
C ILE A 71 19.48 6.29 3.92
N PRO A 72 20.44 5.40 4.24
CA PRO A 72 21.03 4.52 3.24
C PRO A 72 19.98 3.66 2.55
N ARG A 73 20.08 3.54 1.23
CA ARG A 73 19.19 2.73 0.40
C ARG A 73 19.64 1.26 0.43
N SER A 74 18.71 0.32 0.65
CA SER A 74 18.98 -1.12 0.46
C SER A 74 18.96 -1.48 -1.03
N LEU A 75 19.53 -2.64 -1.40
CA LEU A 75 19.55 -3.12 -2.78
C LEU A 75 18.16 -3.21 -3.41
N ASP A 76 17.17 -3.66 -2.64
CA ASP A 76 15.77 -3.79 -3.07
C ASP A 76 14.90 -2.56 -2.71
N GLY A 77 15.50 -1.52 -2.13
CA GLY A 77 14.81 -0.31 -1.67
C GLY A 77 13.92 -0.46 -0.43
N ARG A 78 13.75 -1.67 0.12
CA ARG A 78 12.87 -1.92 1.29
C ARG A 78 13.61 -1.80 2.62
N LEU A 79 12.92 -1.21 3.59
CA LEU A 79 13.31 -1.17 5.00
C LEU A 79 12.51 -2.23 5.78
N GLN A 80 13.20 -3.01 6.61
CA GLN A 80 12.57 -3.96 7.54
C GLN A 80 12.43 -3.35 8.94
N VAL A 81 11.20 -3.36 9.48
CA VAL A 81 10.88 -2.92 10.84
C VAL A 81 9.99 -3.98 11.50
N SER A 82 10.47 -4.60 12.58
CA SER A 82 9.72 -5.60 13.36
C SER A 82 9.06 -6.68 12.48
N HIS A 83 9.87 -7.35 11.64
CA HIS A 83 9.46 -8.40 10.69
C HIS A 83 8.59 -7.96 9.50
N ARG A 84 8.21 -6.68 9.41
CA ARG A 84 7.50 -6.12 8.24
C ARG A 84 8.48 -5.41 7.31
N LYS A 85 8.35 -5.62 5.99
CA LYS A 85 9.14 -4.93 4.96
C LYS A 85 8.28 -3.92 4.23
N GLY A 86 8.78 -2.71 4.05
CA GLY A 86 8.09 -1.65 3.31
C GLY A 86 9.08 -0.62 2.76
N LEU A 87 8.61 0.24 1.85
CA LEU A 87 9.44 1.31 1.31
C LEU A 87 9.57 2.44 2.33
N PRO A 88 10.78 2.94 2.65
CA PRO A 88 10.98 3.82 3.78
C PRO A 88 10.21 5.15 3.67
N HIS A 89 10.20 5.78 2.49
CA HIS A 89 9.43 7.00 2.26
C HIS A 89 7.91 6.79 2.45
N VAL A 90 7.36 5.64 2.05
CA VAL A 90 5.96 5.28 2.30
C VAL A 90 5.70 5.10 3.79
N ILE A 91 6.57 4.36 4.49
CA ILE A 91 6.45 4.12 5.93
C ILE A 91 6.35 5.45 6.68
N TYR A 92 7.27 6.38 6.44
CA TYR A 92 7.34 7.62 7.19
C TYR A 92 6.31 8.67 6.73
N CYS A 93 5.89 8.67 5.45
CA CYS A 93 4.71 9.43 5.03
C CYS A 93 3.43 8.92 5.70
N ARG A 94 3.28 7.59 5.86
CA ARG A 94 2.14 7.00 6.54
C ARG A 94 2.08 7.38 8.02
N VAL A 95 3.24 7.35 8.69
CA VAL A 95 3.35 7.73 10.11
C VAL A 95 2.97 9.19 10.34
N TRP A 96 3.46 10.14 9.53
CA TRP A 96 3.35 11.58 9.83
C TRP A 96 2.38 12.38 8.97
N ARG A 97 1.79 11.81 7.91
CA ARG A 97 0.89 12.57 7.02
C ARG A 97 -0.38 11.82 6.64
N TRP A 98 -0.27 10.61 6.11
CA TRP A 98 -1.40 9.89 5.49
C TRP A 98 -1.49 8.45 6.01
N PRO A 99 -2.18 8.19 7.13
CA PRO A 99 -2.33 6.85 7.70
C PRO A 99 -2.91 5.83 6.73
N ASP A 100 -3.77 6.28 5.82
CA ASP A 100 -4.46 5.51 4.79
C ASP A 100 -3.66 5.34 3.49
N LEU A 101 -2.41 5.82 3.42
CA LEU A 101 -1.55 5.67 2.25
C LEU A 101 -1.29 4.18 1.96
N GLN A 102 -1.75 3.68 0.82
CA GLN A 102 -1.69 2.26 0.48
C GLN A 102 -0.35 1.89 -0.15
N SER A 103 0.11 2.68 -1.12
CA SER A 103 1.30 2.35 -1.90
C SER A 103 2.15 3.56 -2.28
N HIS A 104 3.35 3.29 -2.81
CA HIS A 104 4.24 4.33 -3.34
C HIS A 104 3.71 5.00 -4.61
N HIS A 105 2.74 4.40 -5.32
CA HIS A 105 2.15 5.02 -6.52
C HIS A 105 1.38 6.29 -6.18
N GLU A 106 0.85 6.37 -4.96
CA GLU A 106 0.18 7.56 -4.42
C GLU A 106 1.15 8.66 -3.99
N LEU A 107 2.47 8.48 -4.15
CA LEU A 107 3.47 9.48 -3.81
C LEU A 107 4.26 9.93 -5.04
N LYS A 108 4.35 11.24 -5.24
CA LYS A 108 5.31 11.86 -6.17
C LYS A 108 6.26 12.78 -5.40
N PRO A 109 7.57 12.76 -5.69
CA PRO A 109 8.49 13.68 -5.05
C PRO A 109 8.22 15.13 -5.51
N LEU A 110 8.52 16.08 -4.63
CA LEU A 110 8.57 17.49 -4.99
C LEU A 110 9.92 17.82 -5.64
N GLU A 111 9.95 18.89 -6.44
CA GLU A 111 11.17 19.36 -7.12
C GLU A 111 12.29 19.73 -6.13
N CYS A 112 11.96 20.15 -4.93
CA CYS A 112 12.93 20.47 -3.87
C CYS A 112 13.63 19.24 -3.26
N CYS A 113 13.23 18.03 -3.63
CA CYS A 113 13.82 16.79 -3.12
C CYS A 113 15.00 16.34 -4.00
N GLU A 114 16.21 16.41 -3.46
CA GLU A 114 17.44 15.98 -4.14
C GLU A 114 17.62 14.45 -4.13
N PHE A 115 17.04 13.76 -3.14
CA PHE A 115 17.21 12.31 -2.94
C PHE A 115 15.86 11.54 -2.96
N PRO A 116 15.00 11.72 -3.98
CA PRO A 116 13.69 11.05 -4.00
C PRO A 116 13.87 9.54 -4.21
N PHE A 117 12.93 8.73 -3.73
CA PHE A 117 13.02 7.27 -3.83
C PHE A 117 13.30 6.75 -5.26
N GLY A 118 12.74 7.40 -6.29
CA GLY A 118 12.92 7.00 -7.70
C GLY A 118 14.32 7.25 -8.27
N SER A 119 15.17 8.09 -7.67
CA SER A 119 16.45 8.51 -8.26
C SER A 119 17.56 7.45 -8.27
N LYS A 120 17.34 6.29 -7.62
CA LYS A 120 18.31 5.18 -7.53
C LYS A 120 19.68 5.55 -6.95
N GLN A 121 19.76 6.66 -6.20
CA GLN A 121 20.97 7.06 -5.49
C GLN A 121 21.25 6.17 -4.26
N LYS A 122 22.47 6.28 -3.69
CA LYS A 122 22.89 5.52 -2.48
C LYS A 122 22.08 5.85 -1.23
N GLU A 123 21.49 7.03 -1.19
CA GLU A 123 20.69 7.56 -0.10
C GLU A 123 19.25 7.81 -0.58
N VAL A 124 18.29 7.73 0.33
CA VAL A 124 16.88 8.03 0.06
C VAL A 124 16.31 8.98 1.10
N CYS A 125 15.64 10.04 0.63
CA CYS A 125 14.92 10.99 1.45
C CYS A 125 13.64 10.38 2.02
N ILE A 126 13.46 10.54 3.33
CA ILE A 126 12.27 10.11 4.08
C ILE A 126 11.47 11.28 4.65
N ASN A 127 11.88 12.52 4.38
CA ASN A 127 11.14 13.71 4.80
C ASN A 127 9.74 13.66 4.17
N PRO A 128 8.66 13.54 4.95
CA PRO A 128 7.33 13.33 4.39
C PRO A 128 6.81 14.56 3.64
N TYR A 129 7.37 15.75 3.88
CA TYR A 129 7.06 16.99 3.16
C TYR A 129 7.84 17.17 1.85
N HIS A 130 8.72 16.22 1.50
CA HIS A 130 9.37 16.16 0.19
C HIS A 130 8.60 15.30 -0.82
N TYR A 131 7.42 14.82 -0.43
CA TYR A 131 6.50 14.08 -1.27
C TYR A 131 5.11 14.74 -1.23
N ARG A 132 4.39 14.68 -2.35
CA ARG A 132 2.96 15.00 -2.42
C ARG A 132 2.18 13.73 -2.67
N ARG A 133 0.98 13.66 -2.08
CA ARG A 133 0.02 12.61 -2.43
C ARG A 133 -0.58 12.91 -3.79
N VAL A 134 -0.75 11.87 -4.59
CA VAL A 134 -1.44 11.91 -5.88
C VAL A 134 -2.51 10.85 -5.91
N GLU A 135 -3.60 11.13 -6.61
CA GLU A 135 -4.55 10.11 -6.98
C GLU A 135 -3.90 9.21 -8.03
N THR A 136 -3.96 7.90 -7.80
CA THR A 136 -3.57 6.90 -8.79
C THR A 136 -4.81 6.48 -9.53
N PRO A 137 -4.89 6.64 -10.86
CA PRO A 137 -5.94 5.99 -11.64
C PRO A 137 -5.88 4.50 -11.36
N GLY A 138 -7.00 3.89 -10.99
CA GLY A 138 -7.09 2.47 -10.64
C GLY A 138 -7.61 1.66 -11.82
N VAL A 139 -8.87 1.29 -11.74
CA VAL A 139 -9.61 0.57 -12.77
C VAL A 139 -10.74 1.44 -13.30
N HIS A 140 -10.92 1.44 -14.62
CA HIS A 140 -12.12 1.98 -15.27
C HIS A 140 -13.02 0.80 -15.66
N LEU A 141 -14.25 0.79 -15.13
CA LEU A 141 -15.26 -0.20 -15.48
C LEU A 141 -16.27 0.43 -16.44
N TYR A 142 -16.52 -0.21 -17.57
CA TYR A 142 -17.54 0.24 -18.51
C TYR A 142 -18.39 -0.91 -19.04
N TYR A 143 -19.63 -0.59 -19.39
CA TYR A 143 -20.61 -1.52 -19.94
C TYR A 143 -20.92 -1.16 -21.38
N VAL A 144 -20.77 -2.12 -22.29
CA VAL A 144 -21.08 -1.94 -23.71
C VAL A 144 -21.65 -3.24 -24.27
N GLY A 145 -22.78 -3.15 -24.98
CA GLY A 145 -23.33 -4.28 -25.73
C GLY A 145 -23.67 -5.54 -24.92
N GLY A 146 -24.01 -5.42 -23.62
CA GLY A 146 -24.23 -6.61 -22.77
C GLY A 146 -23.00 -7.11 -22.04
N GLU A 147 -21.89 -6.41 -22.12
CA GLU A 147 -20.58 -6.87 -21.65
C GLU A 147 -19.98 -5.84 -20.70
N VAL A 148 -19.34 -6.32 -19.63
CA VAL A 148 -18.59 -5.48 -18.69
C VAL A 148 -17.11 -5.64 -18.99
N TYR A 149 -16.42 -4.51 -19.16
CA TYR A 149 -14.99 -4.43 -19.36
C TYR A 149 -14.31 -3.77 -18.17
N ALA A 150 -13.12 -4.26 -17.85
CA ALA A 150 -12.20 -3.63 -16.90
C ALA A 150 -10.98 -3.14 -17.66
N GLU A 151 -10.74 -1.84 -17.59
CA GLU A 151 -9.59 -1.17 -18.18
C GLU A 151 -8.61 -0.73 -17.09
N CYS A 152 -7.35 -1.05 -17.30
CA CYS A 152 -6.27 -0.65 -16.42
C CYS A 152 -5.80 0.76 -16.80
N VAL A 153 -6.28 1.77 -16.08
CA VAL A 153 -5.86 3.17 -16.26
C VAL A 153 -4.63 3.53 -15.41
N SER A 154 -4.17 2.60 -14.57
CA SER A 154 -2.99 2.75 -13.73
C SER A 154 -1.68 2.48 -14.47
N ASP A 155 -0.58 2.99 -13.93
CA ASP A 155 0.79 2.60 -14.34
C ASP A 155 1.12 1.15 -13.92
N SER A 156 0.41 0.64 -12.91
CA SER A 156 0.57 -0.72 -12.39
C SER A 156 -0.50 -1.66 -12.94
N SER A 157 -0.16 -2.92 -13.15
CA SER A 157 -1.15 -3.91 -13.62
C SER A 157 -2.20 -4.19 -12.56
N ILE A 158 -3.45 -4.36 -12.98
CA ILE A 158 -4.56 -4.85 -12.14
C ILE A 158 -4.72 -6.36 -12.35
N PHE A 159 -5.14 -7.06 -11.31
CA PHE A 159 -5.35 -8.50 -11.32
C PHE A 159 -6.83 -8.79 -11.08
N VAL A 160 -7.46 -9.50 -12.02
CA VAL A 160 -8.91 -9.73 -12.01
C VAL A 160 -9.21 -11.22 -12.01
N GLN A 161 -10.04 -11.64 -11.06
CA GLN A 161 -10.64 -12.97 -11.04
C GLN A 161 -12.12 -12.85 -11.39
N SER A 162 -12.50 -13.37 -12.56
CA SER A 162 -13.89 -13.49 -12.98
C SER A 162 -14.15 -14.89 -13.50
N ARG A 163 -15.08 -15.63 -12.88
CA ARG A 163 -15.46 -16.96 -13.36
C ARG A 163 -16.14 -16.91 -14.73
N ASN A 164 -16.90 -15.85 -15.01
CA ASN A 164 -17.55 -15.65 -16.31
C ASN A 164 -16.49 -15.47 -17.43
N CYS A 165 -15.51 -14.60 -17.20
CA CYS A 165 -14.36 -14.44 -18.11
C CYS A 165 -13.56 -15.74 -18.25
N ASN A 166 -13.26 -16.41 -17.14
CA ASN A 166 -12.50 -17.66 -17.16
C ASN A 166 -13.24 -18.75 -17.95
N TYR A 167 -14.55 -18.90 -17.76
CA TYR A 167 -15.36 -19.85 -18.52
C TYR A 167 -15.31 -19.55 -20.02
N GLN A 168 -15.46 -18.28 -20.41
CA GLN A 168 -15.40 -17.87 -21.82
C GLN A 168 -14.06 -18.23 -22.49
N HIS A 169 -12.96 -18.22 -21.75
CA HIS A 169 -11.61 -18.54 -22.26
C HIS A 169 -11.17 -19.99 -21.96
N GLY A 170 -12.04 -20.83 -21.38
CA GLY A 170 -11.70 -22.20 -21.01
C GLY A 170 -10.67 -22.31 -19.86
N PHE A 171 -10.53 -21.28 -19.03
CA PHE A 171 -9.63 -21.27 -17.88
C PHE A 171 -10.27 -21.90 -16.64
N HIS A 172 -9.41 -22.36 -15.73
CA HIS A 172 -9.86 -22.78 -14.41
C HIS A 172 -10.65 -21.65 -13.70
N PRO A 173 -11.75 -21.93 -12.97
CA PRO A 173 -12.57 -20.88 -12.36
C PRO A 173 -11.82 -19.97 -11.37
N ALA A 174 -10.73 -20.48 -10.79
CA ALA A 174 -9.88 -19.73 -9.87
C ALA A 174 -8.77 -18.90 -10.54
N THR A 175 -8.65 -18.93 -11.86
CA THR A 175 -7.61 -18.19 -12.59
C THR A 175 -7.75 -16.69 -12.36
N VAL A 176 -6.61 -16.03 -12.17
CA VAL A 176 -6.48 -14.58 -12.06
C VAL A 176 -5.83 -14.04 -13.33
N CYS A 177 -6.51 -13.16 -14.03
CA CYS A 177 -6.04 -12.51 -15.24
C CYS A 177 -5.33 -11.20 -14.88
N LYS A 178 -4.11 -11.02 -15.39
CA LYS A 178 -3.37 -9.76 -15.29
C LYS A 178 -3.79 -8.83 -16.44
N ILE A 179 -4.17 -7.60 -16.14
CA ILE A 179 -4.45 -6.55 -17.11
C ILE A 179 -3.32 -5.51 -17.03
N PRO A 180 -2.40 -5.46 -18.00
CA PRO A 180 -1.34 -4.45 -18.06
C PRO A 180 -1.90 -3.03 -18.20
N SER A 181 -1.07 -2.03 -17.89
CA SER A 181 -1.41 -0.61 -18.07
C SER A 181 -1.87 -0.33 -19.52
N GLY A 182 -2.98 0.39 -19.66
CA GLY A 182 -3.59 0.72 -20.95
C GLY A 182 -4.32 -0.43 -21.64
N CYS A 183 -4.40 -1.62 -21.04
CA CYS A 183 -5.16 -2.74 -21.57
C CYS A 183 -6.55 -2.83 -20.94
N SER A 184 -7.48 -3.46 -21.67
CA SER A 184 -8.82 -3.79 -21.18
C SER A 184 -9.11 -5.28 -21.30
N LEU A 185 -9.87 -5.84 -20.35
CA LEU A 185 -10.35 -7.22 -20.36
C LEU A 185 -11.87 -7.24 -20.22
N LYS A 186 -12.54 -8.07 -21.02
CA LYS A 186 -13.96 -8.40 -20.82
C LYS A 186 -14.09 -9.27 -19.59
N VAL A 187 -14.64 -8.72 -18.51
CA VAL A 187 -14.76 -9.39 -17.22
C VAL A 187 -16.11 -10.05 -17.02
N PHE A 188 -17.13 -9.67 -17.79
CA PHE A 188 -18.44 -10.32 -17.75
C PHE A 188 -19.15 -10.22 -19.09
N ASN A 189 -19.78 -11.31 -19.51
CA ASN A 189 -20.64 -11.38 -20.68
C ASN A 189 -22.05 -11.82 -20.26
N ASN A 190 -23.03 -10.94 -20.44
CA ASN A 190 -24.41 -11.19 -20.01
C ASN A 190 -25.12 -12.23 -20.88
N GLN A 191 -24.79 -12.31 -22.17
CA GLN A 191 -25.38 -13.33 -23.06
C GLN A 191 -24.91 -14.72 -22.67
N LEU A 192 -23.61 -14.88 -22.39
CA LEU A 192 -23.04 -16.12 -21.87
C LEU A 192 -23.71 -16.51 -20.54
N PHE A 193 -23.86 -15.56 -19.62
CA PHE A 193 -24.52 -15.83 -18.34
C PHE A 193 -25.98 -16.27 -18.51
N ALA A 194 -26.74 -15.61 -19.40
CA ALA A 194 -28.12 -15.98 -19.68
C ALA A 194 -28.24 -17.39 -20.27
N GLN A 195 -27.33 -17.79 -21.16
CA GLN A 195 -27.28 -19.15 -21.71
C GLN A 195 -27.00 -20.19 -20.61
N LEU A 196 -26.02 -19.94 -19.74
CA LEU A 196 -25.71 -20.84 -18.63
C LEU A 196 -26.88 -20.94 -17.66
N LEU A 197 -27.53 -19.82 -17.33
CA LEU A 197 -28.71 -19.82 -16.48
C LEU A 197 -29.85 -20.64 -17.07
N ALA A 198 -30.17 -20.44 -18.35
CA ALA A 198 -31.23 -21.18 -19.05
C ALA A 198 -30.96 -22.69 -19.09
N GLN A 199 -29.70 -23.11 -19.13
CA GLN A 199 -29.32 -24.53 -19.03
C GLN A 199 -29.44 -25.03 -17.58
N SER A 200 -29.00 -24.25 -16.59
CA SER A 200 -28.95 -24.67 -15.19
C SER A 200 -30.32 -24.75 -14.51
N VAL A 201 -31.33 -24.00 -14.93
CA VAL A 201 -32.67 -24.01 -14.29
C VAL A 201 -33.31 -25.40 -14.25
N HIS A 202 -32.99 -26.28 -15.21
CA HIS A 202 -33.51 -27.64 -15.27
C HIS A 202 -32.75 -28.64 -14.39
N HIS A 203 -31.64 -28.23 -13.77
CA HIS A 203 -30.73 -29.08 -13.00
C HIS A 203 -30.83 -28.87 -11.48
N GLY A 204 -31.84 -28.11 -11.04
CA GLY A 204 -32.14 -27.91 -9.62
C GLY A 204 -31.45 -26.70 -8.99
N PHE A 205 -31.83 -26.42 -7.74
CA PHE A 205 -31.46 -25.21 -7.02
C PHE A 205 -29.94 -25.04 -6.84
N GLU A 206 -29.22 -26.10 -6.48
CA GLU A 206 -27.79 -26.02 -6.18
C GLU A 206 -26.97 -25.54 -7.39
N VAL A 207 -27.27 -26.05 -8.58
CA VAL A 207 -26.58 -25.68 -9.82
C VAL A 207 -26.84 -24.21 -10.18
N VAL A 208 -28.09 -23.76 -10.02
CA VAL A 208 -28.46 -22.35 -10.23
C VAL A 208 -27.79 -21.45 -9.19
N TYR A 209 -27.73 -21.87 -7.93
CA TYR A 209 -27.09 -21.13 -6.86
C TYR A 209 -25.58 -20.98 -7.10
N GLU A 210 -24.91 -22.02 -7.63
CA GLU A 210 -23.49 -21.95 -8.00
C GLU A 210 -23.19 -20.88 -9.06
N LEU A 211 -24.15 -20.56 -9.94
CA LEU A 211 -23.99 -19.48 -10.95
C LEU A 211 -23.84 -18.09 -10.34
N THR A 212 -24.26 -17.87 -9.09
CA THR A 212 -23.99 -16.60 -8.38
C THR A 212 -22.50 -16.27 -8.31
N LYS A 213 -21.64 -17.31 -8.32
CA LYS A 213 -20.18 -17.15 -8.34
C LYS A 213 -19.67 -16.59 -9.68
N MET A 214 -20.45 -16.66 -10.77
CA MET A 214 -20.14 -16.02 -12.05
C MET A 214 -20.30 -14.49 -12.00
N CYS A 215 -21.16 -13.99 -11.10
CA CYS A 215 -21.43 -12.57 -10.92
C CYS A 215 -20.46 -11.89 -9.95
N THR A 216 -19.61 -12.66 -9.27
CA THR A 216 -18.59 -12.12 -8.38
C THR A 216 -17.29 -11.88 -9.15
N ILE A 217 -16.85 -10.63 -9.19
CA ILE A 217 -15.56 -10.23 -9.76
C ILE A 217 -14.68 -9.73 -8.63
N ARG A 218 -13.47 -10.29 -8.51
CA ARG A 218 -12.46 -9.82 -7.54
C ARG A 218 -11.35 -9.09 -8.27
N MET A 219 -10.93 -7.96 -7.72
CA MET A 219 -9.90 -7.10 -8.30
C MET A 219 -8.87 -6.71 -7.22
N SER A 220 -7.60 -6.62 -7.61
CA SER A 220 -6.48 -6.16 -6.77
C SER A 220 -5.40 -5.47 -7.59
#